data_AF-A0A5N5T169-F1
#
_entry.id   AF-A0A5N5T169-F1
#
_cell.length_a   1.000
_cell.length_b   1.000
_cell.length_c   1.000
_cell.angle_alpha   90.00
_cell.angle_beta   90.00
_cell.angle_gamma   90.00
#
_symmetry.space_group_name_H-M   'P 1'
#
loop_
_entity.id
_entity.type
_entity.pdbx_description
1 polymer ?
#
loop_
_entity_poly.entity_id
_entity_poly.type
_entity_poly.pdbx_seq_one_letter_code
_entity_poly.pdbx_strand_id
1 'polypeptide(L)'
;MDDPRLEDYNKDQKVSDFIDVVNNYASGYKTSNVFVTMGADFQYVYAGSWYKNLDKLIKYVNELQSNGSNINLVYSTPSCYLDALYNENTTWPTKSDDFFPYASDSHTYWTGYFTSRPTLKGFERQGNNLLQVVKQFASLTGSDRDSSITTLAEAMGVAQHHDAVTGTSKQHVADDYSLMLSKGFDNARGLLSKGFR
;
A
#
# COMPACT_ATOMS: atom_id res chain seq x y z
N MET A 1 -15.70 20.00 -15.99
CA MET A 1 -16.85 20.21 -16.88
C MET A 1 -16.34 20.50 -18.27
N ASP A 2 -16.87 19.80 -19.26
CA ASP A 2 -16.37 19.72 -20.63
C ASP A 2 -17.41 20.12 -21.68
N ASP A 3 -18.61 20.50 -21.24
CA ASP A 3 -19.60 21.14 -22.10
C ASP A 3 -19.31 22.65 -22.17
N PRO A 4 -18.93 23.20 -23.34
CA PRO A 4 -18.56 24.61 -23.49
C PRO A 4 -19.75 25.57 -23.28
N ARG A 5 -20.97 25.05 -23.15
CA ARG A 5 -22.18 25.85 -22.88
C ARG A 5 -22.38 26.13 -21.38
N LEU A 6 -21.62 25.49 -20.51
CA LEU A 6 -21.74 25.63 -19.06
C LEU A 6 -20.73 26.65 -18.54
N GLU A 7 -21.15 27.48 -17.59
CA GLU A 7 -20.33 28.56 -17.01
C GLU A 7 -19.06 28.04 -16.30
N ASP A 8 -19.08 26.78 -15.87
CA ASP A 8 -17.99 26.12 -15.16
C ASP A 8 -17.11 25.24 -16.06
N TYR A 9 -17.18 25.43 -17.39
CA TYR A 9 -16.28 24.78 -18.34
C TYR A 9 -14.81 24.97 -17.94
N ASN A 10 -14.10 23.87 -17.76
CA ASN A 10 -12.71 23.88 -17.29
C ASN A 10 -11.84 22.78 -17.91
N LYS A 11 -12.32 22.13 -18.97
CA LYS A 11 -11.65 21.01 -19.64
C LYS A 11 -10.23 21.38 -20.08
N ASP A 12 -10.06 22.49 -20.80
CA ASP A 12 -8.75 22.87 -21.36
C ASP A 12 -7.72 23.16 -20.24
N GLN A 13 -8.14 23.86 -19.18
CA GLN A 13 -7.29 24.10 -18.01
C GLN A 13 -6.88 22.79 -17.34
N LYS A 14 -7.82 21.87 -17.10
CA LYS A 14 -7.53 20.59 -16.43
C LYS A 14 -6.63 19.68 -17.24
N VAL A 15 -6.76 19.70 -18.56
CA VAL A 15 -5.88 18.97 -19.47
C VAL A 15 -4.47 19.57 -19.42
N SER A 16 -4.33 20.90 -19.47
CA SER A 16 -3.03 21.58 -19.35
C SER A 16 -2.36 21.29 -18.00
N ASP A 17 -3.09 21.48 -16.89
CA ASP A 17 -2.58 21.22 -15.53
C ASP A 17 -2.03 19.79 -15.41
N PHE A 18 -2.74 18.81 -15.97
CA PHE A 18 -2.32 17.41 -15.90
C PHE A 18 -1.07 17.13 -16.73
N ILE A 19 -0.98 17.70 -17.93
CA ILE A 19 0.21 17.57 -18.80
C ILE A 19 1.44 18.16 -18.09
N ASP A 20 1.30 19.30 -17.42
CA ASP A 20 2.38 19.91 -16.65
C ASP A 20 2.87 19.00 -15.52
N VAL A 21 1.95 18.35 -14.80
CA VAL A 21 2.29 17.36 -13.76
C VAL A 21 3.01 16.14 -14.36
N VAL A 22 2.50 15.59 -15.47
CA VAL A 22 3.13 14.43 -16.13
C VAL A 22 4.52 14.76 -16.64
N ASN A 23 4.72 15.93 -17.23
CA ASN A 23 6.03 16.39 -17.69
C ASN A 23 7.00 16.58 -16.53
N ASN A 24 6.53 17.11 -15.40
CA ASN A 24 7.33 17.20 -14.19
C ASN A 24 7.76 15.81 -13.70
N TYR A 25 6.81 14.86 -13.60
CA TYR A 25 7.09 13.49 -13.17
C TYR A 25 8.09 12.83 -14.11
N ALA A 26 7.88 12.93 -15.43
CA ALA A 26 8.73 12.33 -16.45
C ALA A 26 10.21 12.69 -16.29
N SER A 27 10.53 13.89 -15.78
CA SER A 27 11.93 14.30 -15.53
C SER A 27 12.66 13.43 -14.49
N GLY A 28 11.93 12.76 -13.61
CA GLY A 28 12.46 11.81 -12.62
C GLY A 28 12.55 10.36 -13.09
N TYR A 29 12.01 10.04 -14.27
CA TYR A 29 12.01 8.67 -14.81
C TYR A 29 13.06 8.50 -15.91
N LYS A 30 13.56 7.28 -16.05
CA LYS A 30 14.56 6.93 -17.08
C LYS A 30 13.95 6.65 -18.46
N THR A 31 12.68 6.26 -18.50
CA THR A 31 11.98 5.85 -19.73
C THR A 31 10.78 6.77 -20.00
N SER A 32 10.16 6.61 -21.17
CA SER A 32 8.93 7.33 -21.54
C SER A 32 7.67 6.79 -20.87
N ASN A 33 7.78 5.75 -20.04
CA ASN A 33 6.66 5.22 -19.28
C ASN A 33 6.67 5.84 -17.88
N VAL A 34 5.63 6.63 -17.58
CA VAL A 34 5.44 7.29 -16.27
C VAL A 34 4.27 6.64 -15.55
N PHE A 35 4.48 6.26 -14.29
CA PHE A 35 3.43 5.70 -13.44
C PHE A 35 2.75 6.82 -12.63
N VAL A 36 1.44 7.02 -12.85
CA VAL A 36 0.65 8.02 -12.14
C VAL A 36 -0.35 7.34 -11.22
N THR A 37 -0.16 7.48 -9.90
CA THR A 37 -1.05 6.91 -8.88
C THR A 37 -2.30 7.77 -8.71
N MET A 38 -3.37 7.40 -9.39
CA MET A 38 -4.65 8.10 -9.31
C MET A 38 -5.47 7.64 -8.10
N GLY A 39 -5.16 8.16 -6.92
CA GLY A 39 -5.86 7.85 -5.68
C GLY A 39 -5.19 8.49 -4.46
N ALA A 40 -5.76 8.25 -3.28
CA ALA A 40 -5.21 8.66 -1.99
C ALA A 40 -5.88 7.82 -0.88
N ASP A 41 -5.59 8.14 0.39
CA ASP A 41 -6.18 7.50 1.56
C ASP A 41 -7.71 7.41 1.45
N PHE A 42 -8.22 6.19 1.53
CA PHE A 42 -9.65 5.85 1.54
C PHE A 42 -10.48 6.48 0.40
N GLN A 43 -9.86 6.71 -0.77
CA GLN A 43 -10.58 7.16 -1.96
C GLN A 43 -11.38 6.03 -2.63
N TYR A 44 -12.08 6.34 -3.72
CA TYR A 44 -12.92 5.40 -4.50
C TYR A 44 -14.18 4.87 -3.80
N VAL A 45 -14.57 5.40 -2.63
CA VAL A 45 -15.89 5.11 -2.01
C VAL A 45 -17.03 5.38 -3.01
N TYR A 46 -16.91 6.46 -3.79
CA TYR A 46 -17.74 6.70 -4.98
C TYR A 46 -16.90 6.69 -6.25
N ALA A 47 -16.49 5.49 -6.66
CA ALA A 47 -15.60 5.25 -7.81
C ALA A 47 -16.12 5.85 -9.12
N GLY A 48 -17.44 5.97 -9.31
CA GLY A 48 -18.03 6.55 -10.52
C GLY A 48 -17.56 7.98 -10.81
N SER A 49 -17.32 8.79 -9.77
CA SER A 49 -16.77 10.14 -9.93
C SER A 49 -15.33 10.12 -10.42
N TRP A 50 -14.51 9.18 -9.94
CA TRP A 50 -13.13 9.00 -10.38
C TRP A 50 -13.07 8.57 -11.83
N TYR A 51 -13.72 7.46 -12.18
CA TYR A 51 -13.69 6.91 -13.54
C TYR A 51 -14.26 7.88 -14.58
N LYS A 52 -15.36 8.59 -14.27
CA LYS A 52 -15.92 9.60 -15.19
C LYS A 52 -14.91 10.72 -15.53
N ASN A 53 -14.08 11.13 -14.59
CA ASN A 53 -13.07 12.16 -14.84
C ASN A 53 -11.81 11.59 -15.48
N LEU A 54 -11.40 10.38 -15.11
CA LEU A 54 -10.27 9.67 -15.74
C LEU A 54 -10.55 9.38 -17.22
N ASP A 55 -11.75 8.93 -17.57
CA ASP A 55 -12.15 8.69 -18.97
C ASP A 55 -12.06 9.97 -19.80
N LYS A 56 -12.52 11.10 -19.25
CA LYS A 56 -12.42 12.41 -19.91
C LYS A 56 -10.97 12.84 -20.07
N LEU A 57 -10.15 12.66 -19.03
CA LEU A 57 -8.76 13.03 -19.05
C LEU A 57 -7.98 12.22 -20.10
N ILE A 58 -8.16 10.89 -20.12
CA ILE A 58 -7.57 9.99 -21.12
C ILE A 58 -8.00 10.41 -22.52
N LYS A 59 -9.31 10.61 -22.73
CA LYS A 59 -9.85 11.03 -24.02
C LYS A 59 -9.21 12.34 -24.51
N TYR A 60 -9.30 13.39 -23.71
CA TYR A 60 -8.91 14.73 -24.16
C TYR A 60 -7.40 14.91 -24.27
N VAL A 61 -6.59 14.23 -23.45
CA VAL A 61 -5.12 14.26 -23.59
C VAL A 61 -4.69 13.48 -24.83
N ASN A 62 -5.28 12.30 -25.09
CA ASN A 62 -4.91 11.49 -26.26
C ASN A 62 -5.38 12.14 -27.57
N GLU A 63 -6.50 12.87 -27.58
CA GLU A 63 -6.94 13.64 -28.76
C GLU A 63 -5.89 14.67 -29.21
N LEU A 64 -5.08 15.22 -28.29
CA LEU A 64 -4.01 16.16 -28.61
C LEU A 64 -2.85 15.53 -29.40
N GLN A 65 -2.77 14.20 -29.52
CA GLN A 65 -1.80 13.54 -30.38
C GLN A 65 -1.99 13.96 -31.85
N SER A 66 -3.23 14.25 -32.27
CA SER A 66 -3.53 14.81 -33.60
C SER A 66 -2.90 16.19 -33.82
N ASN A 67 -2.59 16.91 -32.74
CA ASN A 67 -1.92 18.21 -32.74
C ASN A 67 -0.43 18.11 -32.35
N GLY A 68 0.16 16.92 -32.40
CA GLY A 68 1.59 16.70 -32.17
C GLY A 68 1.99 16.42 -30.71
N SER A 69 1.04 16.23 -29.79
CA SER A 69 1.36 15.74 -28.45
C SER A 69 1.99 14.34 -28.51
N ASN A 70 3.04 14.11 -27.72
CA ASN A 70 3.69 12.80 -27.57
C ASN A 70 3.20 12.02 -26.34
N ILE A 71 2.16 12.50 -25.66
CA ILE A 71 1.62 11.87 -24.45
C ILE A 71 0.48 10.93 -24.84
N ASN A 72 0.53 9.72 -24.29
CA ASN A 72 -0.53 8.72 -24.41
C ASN A 72 -0.91 8.20 -23.01
N LEU A 73 -2.15 8.44 -22.60
CA LEU A 73 -2.69 7.98 -21.33
C LEU A 73 -3.48 6.69 -21.53
N VAL A 74 -3.32 5.76 -20.59
CA VAL A 74 -4.07 4.51 -20.52
C VAL A 74 -4.39 4.18 -19.08
N TYR A 75 -5.49 3.47 -18.84
CA TYR A 75 -5.63 2.72 -17.59
C TYR A 75 -4.56 1.64 -17.54
N SER A 76 -3.97 1.46 -16.36
CA SER A 76 -2.90 0.49 -16.15
C SER A 76 -2.91 -0.02 -14.72
N THR A 77 -2.03 -0.97 -14.44
CA THR A 77 -1.75 -1.52 -13.11
C THR A 77 -0.23 -1.47 -12.85
N PRO A 78 0.23 -1.61 -11.61
CA PRO A 78 1.66 -1.70 -11.32
C PRO A 78 2.36 -2.81 -12.11
N SER A 79 1.70 -3.95 -12.34
CA SER A 79 2.27 -5.04 -13.14
C SER A 79 2.42 -4.66 -14.61
N CYS A 80 1.39 -4.10 -15.23
CA CYS A 80 1.46 -3.65 -16.64
C CYS A 80 2.51 -2.56 -16.84
N TYR A 81 2.70 -1.68 -15.85
CA TYR A 81 3.76 -0.68 -15.87
C TYR A 81 5.16 -1.32 -15.83
N LEU A 82 5.38 -2.27 -14.92
CA LEU A 82 6.66 -2.99 -14.83
C LEU A 82 6.95 -3.82 -16.09
N ASP A 83 5.93 -4.43 -16.69
CA ASP A 83 6.06 -5.14 -17.97
C ASP A 83 6.46 -4.18 -19.10
N ALA A 84 5.87 -2.98 -19.16
CA ALA A 84 6.26 -1.95 -20.12
C ALA A 84 7.73 -1.53 -19.92
N LEU A 85 8.17 -1.32 -18.67
CA LEU A 85 9.57 -1.01 -18.36
C LEU A 85 10.54 -2.12 -18.74
N TYR A 86 10.15 -3.38 -18.54
CA TYR A 86 10.95 -4.54 -18.95
C TYR A 86 11.15 -4.57 -20.47
N ASN A 87 10.10 -4.26 -21.23
CA ASN A 87 10.13 -4.24 -22.69
C ASN A 87 10.95 -3.08 -23.30
N GLU A 88 11.27 -2.05 -22.53
CA GLU A 88 12.17 -0.95 -22.96
C GLU A 88 13.65 -1.40 -23.08
N ASN A 89 13.98 -2.62 -22.66
CA ASN A 89 15.34 -3.18 -22.71
C ASN A 89 16.43 -2.23 -22.15
N THR A 90 16.06 -1.51 -21.09
CA THR A 90 16.89 -0.48 -20.45
C THR A 90 17.76 -1.09 -19.35
N THR A 91 19.01 -0.64 -19.23
CA THR A 91 19.88 -0.99 -18.09
C THR A 91 19.54 -0.15 -16.87
N TRP A 92 19.42 -0.74 -15.69
CA TRP A 92 19.09 -0.03 -14.45
C TRP A 92 20.30 0.01 -13.49
N PRO A 93 20.44 1.07 -12.67
CA PRO A 93 21.45 1.08 -11.61
C PRO A 93 21.13 0.03 -10.54
N THR A 94 22.15 -0.45 -9.85
CA THR A 94 22.00 -1.35 -8.70
C THR A 94 21.94 -0.55 -7.40
N LYS A 95 21.17 -1.04 -6.42
CA LYS A 95 21.09 -0.49 -5.05
C LYS A 95 21.11 -1.67 -4.06
N SER A 96 21.99 -1.61 -3.07
CA SER A 96 22.20 -2.70 -2.10
C SER A 96 21.68 -2.42 -0.69
N ASP A 97 21.66 -1.16 -0.27
CA ASP A 97 21.37 -0.82 1.14
C ASP A 97 19.88 -0.48 1.35
N ASP A 98 19.51 -0.06 2.56
CA ASP A 98 18.14 0.35 2.89
C ASP A 98 17.82 1.82 2.55
N PHE A 99 16.67 2.29 3.04
CA PHE A 99 16.18 3.66 2.97
C PHE A 99 15.91 4.26 4.38
N PHE A 100 16.68 3.84 5.40
CA PHE A 100 16.56 4.37 6.75
C PHE A 100 17.70 5.33 7.13
N PRO A 101 17.44 6.32 7.99
CA PRO A 101 16.12 6.76 8.45
C PRO A 101 15.38 7.60 7.40
N TYR A 102 14.04 7.51 7.37
CA TYR A 102 13.22 8.41 6.56
C TYR A 102 13.10 9.79 7.22
N ALA A 103 13.15 10.84 6.40
CA ALA A 103 12.85 12.21 6.80
C ALA A 103 11.97 12.88 5.73
N SER A 104 10.88 13.51 6.15
CA SER A 104 9.98 14.24 5.25
C SER A 104 10.48 15.64 4.90
N ASP A 105 11.27 16.24 5.79
CA ASP A 105 11.99 17.50 5.57
C ASP A 105 13.30 17.53 6.40
N SER A 106 14.03 18.64 6.32
CA SER A 106 15.31 18.88 6.99
C SER A 106 15.38 18.55 8.50
N HIS A 107 14.28 18.63 9.24
CA HIS A 107 14.25 18.46 10.70
C HIS A 107 13.19 17.46 11.18
N THR A 108 12.51 16.75 10.28
CA THR A 108 11.46 15.77 10.61
C THR A 108 11.91 14.35 10.29
N TYR A 109 12.81 13.81 11.12
CA TYR A 109 13.23 12.40 11.04
C TYR A 109 12.23 11.49 11.73
N TRP A 110 11.80 10.44 11.03
CA TRP A 110 10.79 9.51 11.49
C TRP A 110 11.42 8.36 12.27
N THR A 111 12.24 8.66 13.27
CA THR A 111 12.93 7.65 14.10
C THR A 111 12.20 7.35 15.41
N GLY A 112 11.23 8.20 15.81
CA GLY A 112 10.46 8.01 17.03
C GLY A 112 9.62 6.72 17.04
N TYR A 113 9.03 6.35 15.89
CA TYR A 113 8.20 5.14 15.80
C TYR A 113 8.98 3.83 15.98
N PHE A 114 10.33 3.88 15.95
CA PHE A 114 11.18 2.75 16.32
C PHE A 114 10.93 2.32 17.77
N THR A 115 10.49 3.23 18.65
CA THR A 115 10.25 2.95 20.08
C THR A 115 8.79 3.14 20.50
N SER A 116 7.99 3.97 19.82
CA SER A 116 6.58 4.21 20.17
C SER A 116 5.79 2.94 20.49
N ARG A 117 5.04 2.93 21.59
CA ARG A 117 4.27 1.77 22.09
C ARG A 117 5.11 0.47 22.23
N PRO A 118 6.17 0.48 23.06
CA PRO A 118 7.09 -0.65 23.17
C PRO A 118 6.40 -1.93 23.69
N THR A 119 5.37 -1.81 24.52
CA THR A 119 4.57 -2.96 25.00
C THR A 119 3.87 -3.68 23.86
N LEU A 120 3.27 -2.94 22.91
CA LEU A 120 2.61 -3.54 21.73
C LEU A 120 3.65 -4.23 20.82
N LYS A 121 4.81 -3.59 20.60
CA LYS A 121 5.94 -4.21 19.86
C LYS A 121 6.38 -5.51 20.53
N GLY A 122 6.53 -5.51 21.85
CA GLY A 122 6.86 -6.73 22.62
C GLY A 122 5.78 -7.81 22.49
N PHE A 123 4.50 -7.44 22.53
CA PHE A 123 3.39 -8.38 22.41
C PHE A 123 3.32 -9.03 21.02
N GLU A 124 3.53 -8.24 19.96
CA GLU A 124 3.66 -8.75 18.59
C GLU A 124 4.81 -9.77 18.49
N ARG A 125 5.98 -9.49 19.07
CA ARG A 125 7.13 -10.42 19.02
C ARG A 125 6.83 -11.75 19.73
N GLN A 126 6.16 -11.70 20.87
CA GLN A 126 5.68 -12.90 21.56
C GLN A 126 4.65 -13.66 20.69
N GLY A 127 3.78 -12.93 19.98
CA GLY A 127 2.75 -13.52 19.13
C GLY A 127 3.34 -14.24 17.94
N ASN A 128 4.35 -13.66 17.29
CA ASN A 128 5.08 -14.33 16.23
C ASN A 128 5.76 -15.61 16.76
N ASN A 129 6.40 -15.56 17.93
CA ASN A 129 7.03 -16.74 18.52
C ASN A 129 6.01 -17.88 18.74
N LEU A 130 4.88 -17.58 19.39
CA LEU A 130 3.81 -18.56 19.60
C LEU A 130 3.29 -19.10 18.27
N LEU A 131 3.07 -18.23 17.28
CA LEU A 131 2.59 -18.62 15.95
C LEU A 131 3.52 -19.62 15.27
N GLN A 132 4.85 -19.46 15.38
CA GLN A 132 5.81 -20.43 14.85
C GLN A 132 5.72 -21.77 15.57
N VAL A 133 5.64 -21.75 16.91
CA VAL A 133 5.54 -22.97 17.73
C VAL A 133 4.29 -23.77 17.37
N VAL A 134 3.11 -23.14 17.30
CA VAL A 134 1.86 -23.86 16.99
C VAL A 134 1.82 -24.39 15.56
N LYS A 135 2.44 -23.68 14.59
CA LYS A 135 2.56 -24.16 13.21
C LYS A 135 3.46 -25.41 13.12
N GLN A 136 4.60 -25.39 13.81
CA GLN A 136 5.51 -26.54 13.87
C GLN A 136 4.84 -27.72 14.56
N PHE A 137 4.17 -27.46 15.70
CA PHE A 137 3.43 -28.48 16.43
C PHE A 137 2.37 -29.15 15.55
N ALA A 138 1.49 -28.38 14.92
CA ALA A 138 0.46 -28.91 14.02
C ALA A 138 1.04 -29.73 12.86
N SER A 139 2.16 -29.26 12.29
CA SER A 139 2.85 -29.99 11.22
C SER A 139 3.42 -31.34 11.67
N LEU A 140 3.91 -31.43 12.91
CA LEU A 140 4.50 -32.66 13.45
C LEU A 140 3.43 -33.66 13.88
N THR A 141 2.30 -33.19 14.39
CA THR A 141 1.20 -34.05 14.84
C THR A 141 0.22 -34.43 13.74
N GLY A 142 0.38 -33.88 12.53
CA GLY A 142 -0.60 -34.04 11.45
C GLY A 142 -1.97 -33.45 11.81
N SER A 143 -2.02 -32.54 12.79
CA SER A 143 -3.25 -31.83 13.12
C SER A 143 -3.54 -30.84 11.99
N ASP A 144 -4.78 -30.83 11.50
CA ASP A 144 -5.21 -29.84 10.52
C ASP A 144 -4.94 -28.42 11.05
N ARG A 145 -4.71 -27.48 10.13
CA ARG A 145 -4.67 -26.06 10.44
C ARG A 145 -6.07 -25.63 10.91
N ASP A 146 -6.35 -25.84 12.18
CA ASP A 146 -7.60 -25.43 12.79
C ASP A 146 -7.64 -23.89 12.88
N SER A 147 -8.86 -23.38 12.93
CA SER A 147 -9.25 -21.98 13.19
C SER A 147 -8.36 -21.26 14.20
N SER A 148 -7.87 -21.97 15.24
CA SER A 148 -7.00 -21.42 16.27
C SER A 148 -5.66 -20.86 15.75
N ILE A 149 -5.03 -21.51 14.76
CA ILE A 149 -3.80 -21.01 14.13
C ILE A 149 -4.13 -19.85 13.20
N THR A 150 -5.23 -19.94 12.47
CA THR A 150 -5.68 -18.92 11.52
C THR A 150 -5.98 -17.60 12.25
N THR A 151 -6.70 -17.63 13.37
CA THR A 151 -7.01 -16.41 14.15
C THR A 151 -5.75 -15.70 14.64
N LEU A 152 -4.75 -16.43 15.15
CA LEU A 152 -3.47 -15.81 15.54
C LEU A 152 -2.71 -15.30 14.31
N ALA A 153 -2.72 -16.03 13.19
CA ALA A 153 -2.05 -15.60 11.96
C ALA A 153 -2.65 -14.31 11.39
N GLU A 154 -3.98 -14.18 11.40
CA GLU A 154 -4.70 -12.97 10.97
C GLU A 154 -4.39 -11.78 11.88
N ALA A 155 -4.47 -11.97 13.21
CA ALA A 155 -4.11 -10.94 14.17
C ALA A 155 -2.66 -10.47 14.01
N MET A 156 -1.73 -11.41 13.79
CA MET A 156 -0.33 -11.11 13.50
C MET A 156 -0.15 -10.36 12.18
N GLY A 157 -0.92 -10.70 11.15
CA GLY A 157 -0.93 -10.02 9.86
C GLY A 157 -1.40 -8.57 9.99
N VAL A 158 -2.50 -8.33 10.69
CA VAL A 158 -3.00 -6.97 10.99
C VAL A 158 -1.98 -6.20 11.83
N ALA A 159 -1.32 -6.84 12.80
CA ALA A 159 -0.29 -6.20 13.62
C ALA A 159 0.93 -5.71 12.80
N GLN A 160 1.19 -6.26 11.61
CA GLN A 160 2.25 -5.76 10.72
C GLN A 160 1.87 -4.50 9.93
N HIS A 161 0.61 -4.04 10.01
CA HIS A 161 0.21 -2.77 9.39
C HIS A 161 1.15 -1.65 9.83
N HIS A 162 1.46 -0.72 8.92
CA HIS A 162 2.44 0.36 9.15
C HIS A 162 1.98 1.41 10.18
N ASP A 163 0.76 1.32 10.71
CA ASP A 163 0.31 2.06 11.91
C ASP A 163 0.06 1.19 13.14
N ALA A 164 0.23 -0.13 13.03
CA ALA A 164 0.08 -1.07 14.12
C ALA A 164 1.39 -1.24 14.88
N VAL A 165 2.29 -2.13 14.44
CA VAL A 165 3.57 -2.40 15.12
C VAL A 165 4.45 -1.15 15.26
N THR A 166 4.31 -0.17 14.36
CA THR A 166 5.00 1.13 14.43
C THR A 166 4.53 1.99 15.61
N GLY A 167 3.29 1.78 16.07
CA GLY A 167 2.69 2.47 17.20
C GLY A 167 2.19 3.88 16.89
N THR A 168 1.90 4.18 15.62
CA THR A 168 1.43 5.49 15.14
C THR A 168 -0.10 5.63 15.07
N SER A 169 -0.86 4.59 15.42
CA SER A 169 -2.32 4.66 15.50
C SER A 169 -2.85 5.40 16.75
N LYS A 170 -4.13 5.80 16.69
CA LYS A 170 -4.87 6.33 17.85
C LYS A 170 -4.98 5.28 18.96
N GLN A 171 -5.11 5.72 20.21
CA GLN A 171 -5.11 4.84 21.38
C GLN A 171 -6.11 3.67 21.27
N HIS A 172 -7.38 3.96 20.96
CA HIS A 172 -8.41 2.91 20.86
C HIS A 172 -8.13 1.89 19.73
N VAL A 173 -7.41 2.30 18.68
CA VAL A 173 -7.00 1.38 17.59
C VAL A 173 -5.86 0.49 18.07
N ALA A 174 -4.91 1.03 18.84
CA ALA A 174 -3.85 0.24 19.48
C ALA A 174 -4.39 -0.74 20.53
N ASP A 175 -5.44 -0.35 21.25
CA ASP A 175 -6.15 -1.24 22.18
C ASP A 175 -6.84 -2.39 21.42
N ASP A 176 -7.43 -2.10 20.26
CA ASP A 176 -8.03 -3.13 19.39
C ASP A 176 -6.99 -4.09 18.79
N TYR A 177 -5.82 -3.60 18.37
CA TYR A 177 -4.69 -4.47 18.00
C TYR A 177 -4.29 -5.41 19.14
N SER A 178 -4.21 -4.89 20.36
CA SER A 178 -3.89 -5.69 21.54
C SER A 178 -4.98 -6.73 21.84
N LEU A 179 -6.26 -6.37 21.68
CA LEU A 179 -7.38 -7.28 21.83
C LEU A 179 -7.35 -8.41 20.79
N MET A 180 -7.09 -8.09 19.53
CA MET A 180 -6.95 -9.09 18.45
C MET A 180 -5.81 -10.07 18.73
N LEU A 181 -4.64 -9.56 19.14
CA LEU A 181 -3.51 -10.40 19.53
C LEU A 181 -3.87 -11.30 20.73
N SER A 182 -4.48 -10.76 21.79
CA SER A 182 -4.89 -11.55 22.96
C SER A 182 -5.83 -12.70 22.57
N LYS A 183 -6.85 -12.43 21.75
CA LYS A 183 -7.75 -13.46 21.24
C LYS A 183 -7.00 -14.53 20.43
N GLY A 184 -6.04 -14.12 19.58
CA GLY A 184 -5.21 -15.05 18.84
C GLY A 184 -4.37 -15.96 19.75
N PHE A 185 -3.75 -15.38 20.78
CA PHE A 185 -2.96 -16.12 21.77
C PHE A 185 -3.77 -17.17 22.51
N ASP A 186 -4.94 -16.80 23.03
CA ASP A 186 -5.78 -17.69 23.84
C ASP A 186 -6.24 -18.89 23.01
N ASN A 187 -6.66 -18.67 21.76
CA ASN A 187 -7.03 -19.74 20.85
C ASN A 187 -5.83 -20.66 20.52
N ALA A 188 -4.68 -20.08 20.17
CA ALA A 188 -3.49 -20.85 19.80
C ALA A 188 -2.92 -21.69 20.96
N ARG A 189 -2.97 -21.19 22.20
CA ARG A 189 -2.57 -21.96 23.39
C ARG A 189 -3.45 -23.18 23.63
N GLY A 190 -4.73 -23.10 23.29
CA GLY A 190 -5.63 -24.24 23.33
C GLY A 190 -5.11 -25.45 22.54
N LEU A 191 -4.48 -25.23 21.39
CA LEU A 191 -3.88 -26.29 20.58
C LEU A 191 -2.75 -27.02 21.31
N LEU A 192 -1.82 -26.27 21.91
CA LEU A 192 -0.69 -26.85 22.65
C LEU A 192 -1.19 -27.70 23.82
N SER A 193 -2.23 -27.23 24.51
CA SER A 193 -2.80 -27.97 25.65
C SER A 193 -3.43 -29.32 25.27
N LYS A 194 -3.88 -29.49 24.03
CA LYS A 194 -4.42 -30.77 23.51
C LYS A 194 -3.31 -31.75 23.14
N GLY A 195 -2.14 -31.24 22.79
CA GLY A 195 -1.01 -32.00 22.26
C GLY A 195 -0.10 -32.67 23.28
N PHE A 196 -0.07 -32.14 24.51
CA PHE A 196 0.76 -32.65 25.61
C PHE A 196 -0.03 -33.52 26.61
N ARG A 197 -1.11 -34.16 26.15
CA ARG A 197 -1.80 -35.23 26.88
C ARG A 197 -1.48 -36.58 26.24
#